data_AF-A0A1I0KZ80-F1
#
_entry.id   AF-A0A1I0KZ80-F1
#
_cell.length_a   1.000
_cell.length_b   1.000
_cell.length_c   1.000
_cell.angle_alpha   90.00
_cell.angle_beta   90.00
_cell.angle_gamma   90.00
#
_symmetry.space_group_name_H-M   'P 1'
#
loop_
_entity.id
_entity.type
_entity.pdbx_description
1 polymer ?
#
loop_
_entity_poly.entity_id
_entity_poly.type
_entity_poly.pdbx_seq_one_letter_code
_entity_poly.pdbx_strand_id
1 'polypeptide(L)'
;MDHLRRRVSELLSSGTGNKDLQLRFEAVEKAFEDQRAFERDLVDLCEKPGNVLTPSEAKQLRALLETRHLAAHPSGFQPNAETARSCIVTLIDLILARPLQLGITEAKALVDRVQLATFFPESHTHQSIIKAELSRLYQGTYPALILSVIEQLRALSEARKDATLSPRKPAERVARKNMIAFLGGLADQSIELKKLVARYTKRLVESDLLSGEVIPLLENNPDLYGAFDELTRGRVLVVLRSSVNEGSARRTLSVLRKKGLLTADEVTLVSSSLELLSISLSVALELDWPELHRARIQATLKDVGSWWRLDSARAIADIQALSSEKIAKFTERERAHFILEAGRGASIEASELVSQGLGILKDFLEDFEKHIISSPVDVLSVQTNWASVVKILFASGRPDLVHACLGLWEHPVAGDLVLPKDVFNIIETKGDSTLQEAALDFQKRRTQDSTSDN
;
A
#
# COMPACT_ATOMS: atom_id res chain seq x y z
N MET A 1 4.31 -50.60 -3.18
CA MET A 1 2.94 -50.27 -2.70
C MET A 1 2.86 -50.22 -1.18
N ASP A 2 3.42 -51.17 -0.42
CA ASP A 2 3.45 -51.09 1.06
C ASP A 2 4.07 -49.78 1.60
N HIS A 3 5.13 -49.28 0.98
CA HIS A 3 5.71 -47.97 1.35
C HIS A 3 4.71 -46.80 1.21
N LEU A 4 3.90 -46.79 0.14
CA LEU A 4 2.85 -45.78 -0.03
C LEU A 4 1.77 -45.91 1.06
N ARG A 5 1.38 -47.15 1.41
CA ARG A 5 0.43 -47.42 2.49
C ARG A 5 0.93 -46.87 3.82
N ARG A 6 2.17 -47.18 4.21
CA ARG A 6 2.78 -46.68 5.46
C ARG A 6 2.82 -45.15 5.49
N ARG A 7 3.11 -44.49 4.37
CA ARG A 7 3.08 -43.03 4.28
C ARG A 7 1.69 -42.44 4.49
N VAL A 8 0.66 -43.05 3.90
CA VAL A 8 -0.72 -42.63 4.13
C VAL A 8 -1.11 -42.85 5.60
N SER A 9 -0.68 -43.95 6.20
CA SER A 9 -0.86 -44.19 7.64
C SER A 9 -0.21 -43.09 8.47
N GLU A 10 1.06 -42.73 8.22
CA GLU A 10 1.78 -41.66 8.94
C GLU A 10 1.11 -40.29 8.75
N LEU A 11 0.62 -39.99 7.54
CA LEU A 11 -0.17 -38.80 7.25
C LEU A 11 -1.47 -38.76 8.07
N LEU A 12 -2.18 -39.88 8.17
CA LEU A 12 -3.40 -40.00 8.98
C LEU A 12 -3.11 -39.89 10.48
N SER A 13 -2.05 -40.51 10.96
CA SER A 13 -1.59 -40.42 12.35
C SER A 13 -1.19 -38.99 12.73
N SER A 14 -0.64 -38.22 11.79
CA SER A 14 -0.34 -36.79 11.97
C SER A 14 -1.56 -35.87 11.74
N GLY A 15 -2.73 -36.44 11.45
CA GLY A 15 -4.04 -35.78 11.38
C GLY A 15 -4.31 -35.09 10.05
N THR A 16 -5.22 -35.60 9.21
CA THR A 16 -5.49 -35.00 7.89
C THR A 16 -6.66 -34.02 7.88
N GLY A 17 -7.51 -34.06 8.91
CA GLY A 17 -8.80 -33.35 8.92
C GLY A 17 -9.83 -33.91 7.93
N ASN A 18 -9.50 -34.96 7.16
CA ASN A 18 -10.38 -35.58 6.17
C ASN A 18 -10.87 -36.95 6.69
N LYS A 19 -12.08 -36.97 7.25
CA LYS A 19 -12.72 -38.20 7.76
C LYS A 19 -12.99 -39.24 6.66
N ASP A 20 -13.28 -38.81 5.43
CA ASP A 20 -13.50 -39.73 4.30
C ASP A 20 -12.20 -40.43 3.90
N LEU A 21 -11.07 -39.72 3.92
CA LEU A 21 -9.75 -40.33 3.70
C LEU A 21 -9.45 -41.40 4.76
N GLN A 22 -9.77 -41.12 6.02
CA GLN A 22 -9.55 -42.05 7.13
C GLN A 22 -10.40 -43.32 6.99
N LEU A 23 -11.72 -43.16 6.77
CA LEU A 23 -12.64 -44.29 6.60
C LEU A 23 -12.27 -45.19 5.42
N ARG A 24 -11.87 -44.60 4.29
CA ARG A 24 -11.45 -45.38 3.11
C ARG A 24 -10.09 -46.04 3.31
N PHE A 25 -9.20 -45.44 4.09
CA PHE A 25 -7.92 -46.06 4.41
C PHE A 25 -8.08 -47.26 5.34
N GLU A 26 -9.02 -47.22 6.28
CA GLU A 26 -9.36 -48.38 7.11
C GLU A 26 -9.79 -49.59 6.27
N ALA A 27 -10.52 -49.37 5.16
CA ALA A 27 -10.86 -50.44 4.22
C ALA A 27 -9.63 -51.02 3.51
N VAL A 28 -8.65 -50.16 3.16
CA VAL A 28 -7.37 -50.57 2.55
C VAL A 28 -6.51 -51.34 3.56
N GLU A 29 -6.42 -50.89 4.81
CA GLU A 29 -5.72 -51.59 5.89
C GLU A 29 -6.34 -52.97 6.14
N LYS A 30 -7.67 -53.04 6.22
CA LYS A 30 -8.36 -54.33 6.35
C LYS A 30 -8.07 -55.26 5.18
N ALA A 31 -8.08 -54.76 3.94
CA ALA A 31 -7.73 -55.57 2.77
C ALA A 31 -6.26 -56.06 2.84
N PHE A 32 -5.34 -55.21 3.31
CA PHE A 32 -3.95 -55.57 3.54
C PHE A 32 -3.78 -56.66 4.63
N GLU A 33 -4.44 -56.50 5.77
CA GLU A 33 -4.44 -57.48 6.87
C GLU A 33 -5.03 -58.82 6.44
N ASP A 34 -6.12 -58.79 5.66
CA ASP A 34 -6.77 -59.97 5.09
C ASP A 34 -5.99 -60.58 3.90
N GLN A 35 -4.81 -60.03 3.56
CA GLN A 35 -3.98 -60.44 2.41
C GLN A 35 -4.72 -60.41 1.06
N ARG A 36 -5.70 -59.52 0.92
CA ARG A 36 -6.44 -59.26 -0.32
C ARG A 36 -5.76 -58.18 -1.15
N ALA A 37 -6.01 -58.18 -2.46
CA ALA A 37 -5.51 -57.13 -3.35
C ALA A 37 -6.04 -55.76 -2.91
N PHE A 38 -5.14 -54.80 -2.69
CA PHE A 38 -5.47 -53.49 -2.11
C PHE A 38 -4.82 -52.34 -2.89
N GLU A 39 -3.93 -52.63 -3.83
CA GLU A 39 -3.04 -51.64 -4.43
C GLU A 39 -3.80 -50.65 -5.33
N ARG A 40 -4.82 -51.11 -6.06
CA ARG A 40 -5.67 -50.23 -6.87
C ARG A 40 -6.50 -49.29 -5.98
N ASP A 41 -7.10 -49.82 -4.93
CA ASP A 41 -7.89 -49.02 -3.97
C ASP A 41 -7.01 -47.98 -3.26
N LEU A 42 -5.76 -48.34 -2.92
CA LEU A 42 -4.79 -47.40 -2.37
C LEU A 42 -4.43 -46.27 -3.35
N VAL A 43 -4.25 -46.56 -4.64
CA VAL A 43 -4.01 -45.53 -5.66
C VAL A 43 -5.23 -44.62 -5.81
N ASP A 44 -6.43 -45.19 -5.87
CA ASP A 44 -7.69 -44.43 -5.98
C ASP A 44 -7.91 -43.52 -4.77
N LEU A 45 -7.57 -44.00 -3.57
CA LEU A 45 -7.58 -43.22 -2.33
C LEU A 45 -6.58 -42.06 -2.37
N CYS A 46 -5.36 -42.31 -2.86
CA CYS A 46 -4.32 -41.28 -2.95
C CYS A 46 -4.62 -40.22 -4.03
N GLU A 47 -5.36 -40.56 -5.09
CA GLU A 47 -5.77 -39.61 -6.13
C GLU A 47 -6.96 -38.75 -5.69
N LYS A 48 -8.07 -39.37 -5.25
CA LYS A 48 -9.35 -38.68 -5.07
C LYS A 48 -9.47 -37.96 -3.73
N PRO A 49 -9.70 -38.66 -2.58
CA PRO A 49 -9.83 -37.98 -1.29
C PRO A 49 -8.49 -37.53 -0.71
N GLY A 50 -7.40 -38.18 -1.10
CA GLY A 50 -6.07 -37.97 -0.53
C GLY A 50 -5.28 -36.87 -1.20
N ASN A 51 -5.54 -36.54 -2.46
CA ASN A 51 -4.77 -35.58 -3.27
C ASN A 51 -3.23 -35.68 -3.07
N VAL A 52 -2.74 -36.90 -2.77
CA VAL A 52 -1.34 -37.25 -2.55
C VAL A 52 -0.67 -37.51 -3.90
N LEU A 53 -1.46 -37.98 -4.86
CA LEU A 53 -1.07 -38.24 -6.24
C LEU A 53 -1.89 -37.38 -7.19
N THR A 54 -1.23 -36.85 -8.22
CA THR A 54 -1.95 -36.23 -9.34
C THR A 54 -2.63 -37.29 -10.20
N PRO A 55 -3.65 -36.94 -11.01
CA PRO A 55 -4.30 -37.89 -11.91
C PRO A 55 -3.32 -38.58 -12.88
N SER A 56 -2.29 -37.85 -13.33
CA SER A 56 -1.22 -38.41 -14.18
C SER A 56 -0.39 -39.45 -13.44
N GLU A 57 -0.02 -39.17 -12.19
CA GLU A 57 0.78 -40.09 -11.36
C GLU A 57 -0.03 -41.34 -11.01
N ALA A 58 -1.30 -41.18 -10.65
CA ALA A 58 -2.20 -42.29 -10.38
C ALA A 58 -2.37 -43.17 -11.63
N LYS A 59 -2.51 -42.58 -12.82
CA LYS A 59 -2.54 -43.32 -14.09
C LYS A 59 -1.24 -44.11 -14.33
N GLN A 60 -0.08 -43.50 -14.08
CA GLN A 60 1.21 -44.19 -14.20
C GLN A 60 1.32 -45.37 -13.22
N LEU A 61 0.91 -45.19 -11.97
CA LEU A 61 0.92 -46.26 -10.97
C LEU A 61 -0.03 -47.41 -11.35
N ARG A 62 -1.24 -47.10 -11.86
CA ARG A 62 -2.13 -48.13 -12.39
C ARG A 62 -1.49 -48.90 -13.55
N ALA A 63 -0.80 -48.21 -14.46
CA ALA A 63 -0.08 -48.86 -15.56
C ALA A 63 1.04 -49.80 -15.05
N LEU A 64 1.73 -49.44 -13.95
CA LEU A 64 2.70 -50.35 -13.32
C LEU A 64 2.02 -51.60 -12.73
N LEU A 65 0.84 -51.46 -12.13
CA LEU A 65 0.07 -52.60 -11.63
C LEU A 65 -0.38 -53.52 -12.78
N GLU A 66 -0.82 -52.96 -13.91
CA GLU A 66 -1.14 -53.75 -15.11
C GLU A 66 0.09 -54.47 -15.67
N THR A 67 1.23 -53.78 -15.74
CA THR A 67 2.48 -54.38 -16.24
C THR A 67 2.90 -55.56 -15.36
N ARG A 68 2.77 -55.42 -14.02
CA ARG A 68 2.98 -56.52 -13.07
C ARG A 68 2.04 -57.69 -13.35
N HIS A 69 0.76 -57.41 -13.55
CA HIS A 69 -0.25 -58.43 -13.83
C HIS A 69 0.05 -59.17 -15.14
N LEU A 70 0.38 -58.45 -16.22
CA LEU A 70 0.74 -59.03 -17.51
C LEU A 70 1.98 -59.92 -17.44
N ALA A 71 3.00 -59.50 -16.68
CA ALA A 71 4.22 -60.28 -16.46
C ALA A 71 4.00 -61.54 -15.61
N ALA A 72 3.02 -61.54 -14.71
CA ALA A 72 2.69 -62.68 -13.86
C ALA A 72 1.75 -63.69 -14.54
N HIS A 73 0.98 -63.25 -15.55
CA HIS A 73 0.06 -64.11 -16.29
C HIS A 73 0.77 -64.74 -17.51
N PRO A 74 0.47 -65.99 -17.90
CA PRO A 74 0.93 -66.60 -19.16
C PRO A 74 0.20 -65.98 -20.36
N SER A 75 0.37 -64.67 -20.55
CA SER A 75 -0.29 -63.85 -21.58
C SER A 75 0.54 -63.69 -22.85
N GLY A 76 1.74 -64.28 -22.90
CA GLY A 76 2.72 -64.08 -23.97
C GLY A 76 3.55 -62.80 -23.82
N PHE A 77 3.27 -61.95 -22.82
CA PHE A 77 4.11 -60.81 -22.50
C PHE A 77 5.46 -61.26 -21.93
N GLN A 78 6.56 -60.91 -22.60
CA GLN A 78 7.92 -61.20 -22.16
C GLN A 78 8.59 -59.92 -21.66
N PRO A 79 8.60 -59.65 -20.35
CA PRO A 79 9.26 -58.47 -19.81
C PRO A 79 10.77 -58.55 -20.09
N ASN A 80 11.33 -57.46 -20.61
CA ASN A 80 12.77 -57.31 -20.81
C ASN A 80 13.39 -56.41 -19.72
N ALA A 81 14.73 -56.31 -19.72
CA ALA A 81 15.46 -55.53 -18.73
C ALA A 81 15.05 -54.04 -18.73
N GLU A 82 14.79 -53.44 -19.89
CA GLU A 82 14.36 -52.03 -19.98
C GLU A 82 12.96 -51.80 -19.42
N THR A 83 12.05 -52.77 -19.59
CA THR A 83 10.71 -52.72 -18.98
C THR A 83 10.82 -52.69 -17.46
N ALA A 84 11.64 -53.60 -16.90
CA ALA A 84 11.89 -53.63 -15.46
C ALA A 84 12.54 -52.32 -14.96
N ARG A 85 13.54 -51.80 -15.70
CA ARG A 85 14.20 -50.52 -15.39
C ARG A 85 13.21 -49.38 -15.35
N SER A 86 12.37 -49.26 -16.38
CA SER A 86 11.33 -48.23 -16.47
C SER A 86 10.35 -48.31 -15.31
N CYS A 87 9.90 -49.52 -14.95
CA CYS A 87 8.99 -49.71 -13.81
C CYS A 87 9.63 -49.30 -12.48
N ILE A 88 10.88 -49.68 -12.24
CA ILE A 88 11.60 -49.36 -11.01
C ILE A 88 11.84 -47.85 -10.88
N VAL A 89 12.33 -47.21 -11.94
CA VAL A 89 12.57 -45.76 -11.97
C VAL A 89 11.27 -45.00 -11.71
N THR A 90 10.19 -45.38 -12.40
CA THR A 90 8.87 -44.76 -12.20
C THR A 90 8.39 -44.92 -10.74
N LEU A 91 8.57 -46.10 -10.13
CA LEU A 91 8.21 -46.32 -8.73
C LEU A 91 9.06 -45.50 -7.75
N ILE A 92 10.37 -45.37 -8.04
CA ILE A 92 11.28 -44.53 -7.25
C ILE A 92 10.80 -43.08 -7.30
N ASP A 93 10.60 -42.53 -8.50
CA ASP A 93 10.25 -41.12 -8.69
C ASP A 93 8.88 -40.78 -8.09
N LEU A 94 7.89 -41.67 -8.27
CA LEU A 94 6.52 -41.42 -7.82
C LEU A 94 6.29 -41.70 -6.33
N ILE A 95 6.98 -42.68 -5.75
CA ILE A 95 6.71 -43.14 -4.37
C ILE A 95 7.91 -42.95 -3.46
N LEU A 96 9.08 -43.49 -3.81
CA LEU A 96 10.18 -43.64 -2.85
C LEU A 96 10.97 -42.34 -2.64
N ALA A 97 11.19 -41.57 -3.71
CA ALA A 97 11.97 -40.34 -3.69
C ALA A 97 11.20 -39.13 -3.13
N ARG A 98 9.86 -39.21 -3.03
CA ARG A 98 9.05 -38.13 -2.47
C ARG A 98 9.35 -37.93 -0.98
N PRO A 99 9.29 -36.70 -0.43
CA PRO A 99 9.33 -36.51 1.02
C PRO A 99 8.05 -37.06 1.68
N LEU A 100 8.15 -37.41 2.96
CA LEU A 100 6.97 -37.73 3.76
C LEU A 100 6.12 -36.47 3.93
N GLN A 101 4.82 -36.59 3.64
CA GLN A 101 3.85 -35.52 3.86
C GLN A 101 3.16 -35.73 5.21
N LEU A 102 3.17 -34.68 6.03
CA LEU A 102 2.62 -34.68 7.38
C LEU A 102 1.35 -33.84 7.48
N GLY A 103 0.52 -34.18 8.46
CA GLY A 103 -0.79 -33.61 8.73
C GLY A 103 -0.80 -32.36 9.62
N ILE A 104 -1.94 -32.13 10.26
CA ILE A 104 -2.29 -31.02 11.15
C ILE A 104 -1.33 -30.89 12.33
N THR A 105 -0.83 -32.01 12.88
CA THR A 105 0.13 -31.96 13.99
C THR A 105 1.42 -31.27 13.57
N GLU A 106 1.92 -31.55 12.36
CA GLU A 106 3.09 -30.85 11.82
C GLU A 106 2.76 -29.41 11.45
N ALA A 107 1.55 -29.14 10.94
CA ALA A 107 1.13 -27.77 10.68
C ALA A 107 1.12 -26.91 11.96
N LYS A 108 0.67 -27.47 13.10
CA LYS A 108 0.75 -26.81 14.41
C LYS A 108 2.20 -26.60 14.86
N ALA A 109 3.03 -27.63 14.76
CA ALA A 109 4.45 -27.52 15.09
C ALA A 109 5.16 -26.47 14.22
N LEU A 110 4.76 -26.30 12.96
CA LEU A 110 5.26 -25.25 12.09
C LEU A 110 4.88 -23.86 12.60
N VAL A 111 3.65 -23.67 13.11
CA VAL A 111 3.26 -22.38 13.73
C VAL A 111 4.13 -22.05 14.93
N ASP A 112 4.52 -23.04 15.73
CA ASP A 112 5.46 -22.85 16.84
C ASP A 112 6.86 -22.46 16.34
N ARG A 113 7.35 -23.09 15.27
CA ARG A 113 8.64 -22.75 14.65
C ARG A 113 8.66 -21.36 14.03
N VAL A 114 7.58 -20.92 13.39
CA VAL A 114 7.47 -19.58 12.76
C VAL A 114 7.70 -18.46 13.78
N GLN A 115 7.37 -18.70 15.06
CA GLN A 115 7.57 -17.72 16.14
C GLN A 115 9.05 -17.49 16.49
N LEU A 116 9.94 -18.42 16.13
CA LEU A 116 11.35 -18.35 16.46
C LEU A 116 12.05 -17.23 15.68
N ALA A 117 12.91 -16.47 16.34
CA ALA A 117 13.68 -15.39 15.70
C ALA A 117 14.58 -15.89 14.54
N THR A 118 14.98 -17.16 14.57
CA THR A 118 15.83 -17.80 13.57
C THR A 118 15.06 -18.40 12.39
N PHE A 119 13.73 -18.33 12.38
CA PHE A 119 12.92 -18.96 11.33
C PHE A 119 13.19 -18.37 9.94
N PHE A 120 13.37 -17.05 9.87
CA PHE A 120 13.79 -16.36 8.64
C PHE A 120 15.26 -15.90 8.76
N PRO A 121 16.24 -16.76 8.42
CA PRO A 121 17.65 -16.36 8.39
C PRO A 121 17.91 -15.33 7.29
N GLU A 122 18.83 -14.39 7.54
CA GLU A 122 19.20 -13.33 6.59
C GLU A 122 19.79 -13.86 5.27
N SER A 123 20.34 -15.08 5.28
CA SER A 123 21.00 -15.71 4.13
C SER A 123 20.05 -16.29 3.09
N HIS A 124 18.74 -16.35 3.36
CA HIS A 124 17.77 -16.99 2.48
C HIS A 124 16.52 -16.12 2.28
N THR A 125 15.88 -16.27 1.11
CA THR A 125 14.60 -15.59 0.85
C THR A 125 13.47 -16.24 1.64
N HIS A 126 12.48 -15.45 2.09
CA HIS A 126 11.28 -15.99 2.76
C HIS A 126 10.58 -17.06 1.91
N GLN A 127 10.52 -16.84 0.59
CA GLN A 127 9.88 -17.77 -0.36
C GLN A 127 10.57 -19.14 -0.37
N SER A 128 11.90 -19.21 -0.38
CA SER A 128 12.62 -20.49 -0.37
C SER A 128 12.43 -21.27 0.93
N ILE A 129 12.38 -20.58 2.07
CA ILE A 129 12.18 -21.20 3.39
C ILE A 129 10.77 -21.77 3.48
N ILE A 130 9.76 -20.97 3.11
CA ILE A 130 8.37 -21.40 3.14
C ILE A 130 8.14 -22.57 2.18
N LYS A 131 8.72 -22.54 0.98
CA LYS A 131 8.64 -23.67 0.04
C LYS A 131 9.21 -24.96 0.64
N ALA A 132 10.35 -24.87 1.33
CA ALA A 132 10.96 -26.01 1.99
C ALA A 132 10.07 -26.57 3.13
N GLU A 133 9.53 -25.70 3.98
CA GLU A 133 8.60 -26.11 5.06
C GLU A 133 7.31 -26.71 4.50
N LEU A 134 6.72 -26.11 3.46
CA LEU A 134 5.50 -26.61 2.83
C LEU A 134 5.69 -27.94 2.10
N SER A 135 6.89 -28.26 1.63
CA SER A 135 7.18 -29.52 0.93
C SER A 135 6.94 -30.77 1.81
N ARG A 136 6.98 -30.58 3.14
CA ARG A 136 6.75 -31.60 4.16
C ARG A 136 5.29 -31.68 4.61
N LEU A 137 4.45 -30.73 4.19
CA LEU A 137 3.07 -30.63 4.61
C LEU A 137 2.11 -31.09 3.53
N TYR A 138 1.12 -31.87 3.93
CA TYR A 138 0.01 -32.24 3.05
C TYR A 138 -0.82 -31.00 2.71
N GLN A 139 -1.08 -30.76 1.42
CA GLN A 139 -1.75 -29.54 0.93
C GLN A 139 -3.14 -29.32 1.55
N GLY A 140 -3.86 -30.40 1.87
CA GLY A 140 -5.16 -30.31 2.54
C GLY A 140 -5.09 -29.68 3.94
N THR A 141 -3.90 -29.55 4.54
CA THR A 141 -3.69 -28.91 5.84
C THR A 141 -3.49 -27.40 5.76
N TYR A 142 -3.24 -26.84 4.58
CA TYR A 142 -2.95 -25.41 4.43
C TYR A 142 -4.06 -24.49 4.96
N PRO A 143 -5.36 -24.79 4.79
CA PRO A 143 -6.42 -24.00 5.42
C PRO A 143 -6.30 -23.96 6.95
N ALA A 144 -6.02 -25.10 7.58
CA ALA A 144 -5.87 -25.20 9.03
C ALA A 144 -4.60 -24.46 9.49
N LEU A 145 -3.49 -24.58 8.75
CA LEU A 145 -2.25 -23.86 9.01
C LEU A 145 -2.48 -22.34 9.00
N ILE A 146 -3.10 -21.80 7.96
CA ILE A 146 -3.38 -20.35 7.85
C ILE A 146 -4.25 -19.87 9.02
N LEU A 147 -5.29 -20.64 9.35
CA LEU A 147 -6.15 -20.33 10.51
C LEU A 147 -5.38 -20.35 11.83
N SER A 148 -4.51 -21.34 12.04
CA SER A 148 -3.67 -21.41 13.24
C SER A 148 -2.70 -20.24 13.35
N VAL A 149 -2.12 -19.77 12.23
CA VAL A 149 -1.30 -18.55 12.22
C VAL A 149 -2.13 -17.32 12.61
N ILE A 150 -3.36 -17.19 12.09
CA ILE A 150 -4.25 -16.06 12.41
C ILE A 150 -4.69 -16.09 13.89
N GLU A 151 -5.05 -17.26 14.42
CA GLU A 151 -5.42 -17.37 15.85
C GLU A 151 -4.21 -17.10 16.76
N GLN A 152 -3.01 -17.50 16.37
CA GLN A 152 -1.81 -17.17 17.14
C GLN A 152 -1.49 -15.66 17.08
N LEU A 153 -1.70 -15.00 15.94
CA LEU A 153 -1.65 -13.54 15.84
C LEU A 153 -2.68 -12.88 16.77
N ARG A 154 -3.90 -13.42 16.87
CA ARG A 154 -4.92 -12.96 17.83
C ARG A 154 -4.41 -13.07 19.26
N ALA A 155 -3.92 -14.24 19.66
CA ALA A 155 -3.42 -14.48 21.01
C ALA A 155 -2.29 -13.50 21.39
N LEU A 156 -1.35 -13.26 20.47
CA LEU A 156 -0.28 -12.26 20.67
C LEU A 156 -0.82 -10.83 20.81
N SER A 157 -1.88 -10.48 20.07
CA SER A 157 -2.52 -9.15 20.14
C SER A 157 -3.38 -8.96 21.39
N GLU A 158 -4.01 -10.03 21.90
CA GLU A 158 -4.79 -10.00 23.15
C GLU A 158 -3.87 -9.86 24.37
N ALA A 159 -2.79 -10.66 24.44
CA ALA A 159 -1.78 -10.55 25.50
C ALA A 159 -1.19 -9.12 25.61
N ARG A 160 -1.18 -8.37 24.50
CA ARG A 160 -0.74 -6.98 24.45
C ARG A 160 -1.74 -6.00 25.09
N LYS A 161 -3.05 -6.23 24.98
CA LYS A 161 -4.07 -5.35 25.59
C LYS A 161 -3.98 -5.37 27.11
N ASP A 162 -3.69 -6.53 27.69
CA ASP A 162 -3.59 -6.70 29.13
C ASP A 162 -2.26 -6.16 29.69
N ALA A 163 -1.22 -6.08 28.86
CA ALA A 163 0.13 -5.65 29.25
C ALA A 163 0.36 -4.13 29.26
N THR A 164 -0.67 -3.31 29.51
CA THR A 164 -0.60 -1.82 29.54
C THR A 164 0.44 -1.22 30.51
N LEU A 165 1.13 -2.03 31.32
CA LEU A 165 2.10 -1.61 32.33
C LEU A 165 3.52 -2.21 32.18
N SER A 166 3.83 -2.96 31.11
CA SER A 166 5.19 -3.55 30.93
C SER A 166 5.81 -3.29 29.55
N PRO A 167 7.14 -3.07 29.48
CA PRO A 167 7.83 -2.87 28.21
C PRO A 167 7.67 -4.09 27.30
N ARG A 168 7.40 -3.81 26.01
CA ARG A 168 7.21 -4.82 24.95
C ARG A 168 8.29 -5.90 25.01
N LYS A 169 7.91 -7.18 25.12
CA LYS A 169 8.87 -8.28 24.99
C LYS A 169 9.36 -8.32 23.53
N PRO A 170 10.69 -8.19 23.27
CA PRO A 170 11.22 -8.22 21.91
C PRO A 170 10.81 -9.46 21.11
N ALA A 171 10.67 -10.60 21.80
CA ALA A 171 10.27 -11.88 21.20
C ALA A 171 8.87 -11.84 20.56
N GLU A 172 7.87 -11.22 21.19
CA GLU A 172 6.50 -11.13 20.66
C GLU A 172 6.44 -10.32 19.36
N ARG A 173 7.22 -9.23 19.30
CA ARG A 173 7.31 -8.41 18.09
C ARG A 173 7.93 -9.19 16.93
N VAL A 174 8.96 -10.00 17.20
CA VAL A 174 9.60 -10.86 16.20
C VAL A 174 8.65 -11.95 15.73
N ALA A 175 7.99 -12.65 16.65
CA ALA A 175 7.01 -13.68 16.33
C ALA A 175 5.89 -13.15 15.41
N ARG A 176 5.33 -11.98 15.76
CA ARG A 176 4.30 -11.31 14.94
C ARG A 176 4.81 -10.95 13.55
N LYS A 177 6.01 -10.36 13.44
CA LYS A 177 6.64 -10.02 12.15
C LYS A 177 6.80 -11.29 11.29
N ASN A 178 7.28 -12.37 11.88
CA ASN A 178 7.47 -13.64 11.19
C ASN A 178 6.14 -14.23 10.71
N MET A 179 5.08 -14.18 11.52
CA MET A 179 3.76 -14.68 11.10
C MET A 179 3.19 -13.91 9.90
N ILE A 180 3.33 -12.59 9.88
CA ILE A 180 2.90 -11.76 8.74
C ILE A 180 3.74 -12.07 7.51
N ALA A 181 5.07 -12.17 7.67
CA ALA A 181 5.97 -12.57 6.59
C ALA A 181 5.67 -13.99 6.07
N PHE A 182 5.27 -14.90 6.95
CA PHE A 182 4.88 -16.26 6.61
C PHE A 182 3.58 -16.27 5.80
N LEU A 183 2.53 -15.56 6.23
CA LEU A 183 1.29 -15.42 5.44
C LEU A 183 1.55 -14.81 4.06
N GLY A 184 2.40 -13.79 4.00
CA GLY A 184 2.82 -13.16 2.76
C GLY A 184 3.53 -14.15 1.83
N GLY A 185 4.57 -14.82 2.34
CA GLY A 185 5.32 -15.77 1.54
C GLY A 185 4.58 -17.07 1.23
N LEU A 186 3.51 -17.42 1.95
CA LEU A 186 2.54 -18.45 1.54
C LEU A 186 1.78 -18.02 0.30
N ALA A 187 1.30 -16.77 0.26
CA ALA A 187 0.56 -16.23 -0.89
C ALA A 187 1.42 -16.14 -2.17
N ASP A 188 2.75 -16.06 -2.02
CA ASP A 188 3.69 -16.04 -3.14
C ASP A 188 3.96 -17.41 -3.76
N GLN A 189 3.63 -18.52 -3.08
CA GLN A 189 3.98 -19.86 -3.58
C GLN A 189 3.17 -20.29 -4.80
N SER A 190 1.89 -19.91 -4.88
CA SER A 190 1.01 -20.22 -6.02
C SER A 190 -0.25 -19.35 -6.02
N ILE A 191 -0.92 -19.26 -7.17
CA ILE A 191 -2.20 -18.56 -7.32
C ILE A 191 -3.26 -19.13 -6.38
N GLU A 192 -3.32 -20.45 -6.21
CA GLU A 192 -4.31 -21.08 -5.34
C GLU A 192 -4.04 -20.82 -3.86
N LEU A 193 -2.77 -20.82 -3.44
CA LEU A 193 -2.40 -20.39 -2.10
C LEU A 193 -2.68 -18.90 -1.87
N LYS A 194 -2.46 -18.04 -2.86
CA LYS A 194 -2.83 -16.61 -2.78
C LYS A 194 -4.31 -16.42 -2.50
N LYS A 195 -5.18 -17.11 -3.27
CA LYS A 195 -6.63 -17.08 -3.05
C LYS A 195 -7.01 -17.64 -1.68
N LEU A 196 -6.35 -18.71 -1.25
CA LEU A 196 -6.61 -19.33 0.06
C LEU A 196 -6.23 -18.40 1.21
N VAL A 197 -5.05 -17.79 1.16
CA VAL A 197 -4.60 -16.77 2.12
C VAL A 197 -5.60 -15.61 2.12
N ALA A 198 -5.93 -15.06 0.95
CA ALA A 198 -6.89 -13.97 0.81
C ALA A 198 -8.24 -14.27 1.48
N ARG A 199 -8.79 -15.48 1.25
CA ARG A 199 -10.04 -15.95 1.85
C ARG A 199 -10.03 -15.96 3.37
N TYR A 200 -8.89 -16.27 4.00
CA TYR A 200 -8.78 -16.32 5.46
C TYR A 200 -8.30 -15.00 6.07
N THR A 201 -7.53 -14.20 5.34
CA THR A 201 -7.09 -12.86 5.73
C THR A 201 -8.26 -11.92 5.99
N LYS A 202 -9.46 -12.19 5.43
CA LYS A 202 -10.68 -11.46 5.81
C LYS A 202 -10.93 -11.44 7.33
N ARG A 203 -10.53 -12.50 8.06
CA ARG A 203 -10.63 -12.57 9.53
C ARG A 203 -9.74 -11.54 10.23
N LEU A 204 -8.63 -11.11 9.61
CA LEU A 204 -7.78 -10.04 10.14
C LEU A 204 -8.53 -8.71 10.11
N VAL A 205 -9.15 -8.37 8.97
CA VAL A 205 -9.87 -7.09 8.83
C VAL A 205 -11.24 -7.07 9.50
N GLU A 206 -11.84 -8.22 9.77
CA GLU A 206 -13.07 -8.36 10.56
C GLU A 206 -12.87 -8.15 12.05
N SER A 207 -11.61 -8.16 12.52
CA SER A 207 -11.29 -8.03 13.93
C SER A 207 -10.58 -6.71 14.19
N ASP A 208 -11.17 -5.86 15.04
CA ASP A 208 -10.55 -4.59 15.45
C ASP A 208 -9.16 -4.77 16.07
N LEU A 209 -8.91 -5.95 16.66
CA LEU A 209 -7.62 -6.34 17.23
C LEU A 209 -6.54 -6.58 16.17
N LEU A 210 -6.93 -7.09 15.01
CA LEU A 210 -6.02 -7.61 13.98
C LEU A 210 -6.05 -6.79 12.69
N SER A 211 -6.97 -5.83 12.57
CA SER A 211 -7.14 -5.04 11.36
C SER A 211 -5.83 -4.36 10.94
N GLY A 212 -5.07 -3.84 11.90
CA GLY A 212 -3.74 -3.27 11.67
C GLY A 212 -2.68 -4.24 11.11
N GLU A 213 -2.86 -5.57 11.25
CA GLU A 213 -1.95 -6.57 10.67
C GLU A 213 -2.04 -6.65 9.15
N VAL A 214 -3.15 -6.20 8.56
CA VAL A 214 -3.32 -6.22 7.11
C VAL A 214 -2.37 -5.25 6.41
N ILE A 215 -1.96 -4.17 7.09
CA ILE A 215 -1.08 -3.13 6.55
C ILE A 215 0.31 -3.70 6.24
N PRO A 216 1.06 -4.26 7.20
CA PRO A 216 2.37 -4.88 6.91
C PRO A 216 2.25 -6.12 6.03
N LEU A 217 1.12 -6.84 6.04
CA LEU A 217 0.89 -7.95 5.11
C LEU A 217 0.88 -7.45 3.66
N LEU A 218 0.12 -6.40 3.39
CA LEU A 218 0.02 -5.79 2.05
C LEU A 218 1.25 -4.96 1.66
N GLU A 219 1.96 -4.38 2.63
CA GLU A 219 3.23 -3.70 2.38
C GLU A 219 4.25 -4.69 1.79
N ASN A 220 4.28 -5.92 2.31
CA ASN A 220 5.16 -6.97 1.80
C ASN A 220 4.59 -7.67 0.55
N ASN A 221 3.26 -7.76 0.41
CA ASN A 221 2.58 -8.53 -0.64
C ASN A 221 1.37 -7.78 -1.20
N PRO A 222 1.57 -6.70 -1.98
CA PRO A 222 0.48 -5.86 -2.45
C PRO A 222 -0.48 -6.59 -3.39
N ASP A 223 0.00 -7.57 -4.16
CA ASP A 223 -0.82 -8.34 -5.11
C ASP A 223 -1.89 -9.20 -4.42
N LEU A 224 -1.76 -9.41 -3.09
CA LEU A 224 -2.80 -10.06 -2.29
C LEU A 224 -4.11 -9.25 -2.29
N TYR A 225 -4.02 -7.92 -2.43
CA TYR A 225 -5.18 -7.04 -2.51
C TYR A 225 -6.11 -7.39 -3.67
N GLY A 226 -5.53 -7.74 -4.83
CA GLY A 226 -6.30 -8.15 -6.01
C GLY A 226 -7.01 -9.51 -5.85
N ALA A 227 -6.62 -10.31 -4.86
CA ALA A 227 -7.26 -11.60 -4.55
C ALA A 227 -8.38 -11.49 -3.50
N PHE A 228 -8.57 -10.33 -2.87
CA PHE A 228 -9.67 -10.09 -1.92
C PHE A 228 -11.00 -9.91 -2.66
N ASP A 229 -12.08 -10.35 -2.01
CA ASP A 229 -13.44 -9.97 -2.42
C ASP A 229 -13.70 -8.48 -2.16
N GLU A 230 -14.74 -7.93 -2.81
CA GLU A 230 -15.10 -6.51 -2.78
C GLU A 230 -15.31 -5.99 -1.35
N LEU A 231 -16.02 -6.75 -0.50
CA LEU A 231 -16.26 -6.38 0.89
C LEU A 231 -14.95 -6.30 1.69
N THR A 232 -14.06 -7.26 1.50
CA THR A 232 -12.75 -7.31 2.15
C THR A 232 -11.87 -6.15 1.69
N ARG A 233 -11.87 -5.82 0.38
CA ARG A 233 -11.17 -4.65 -0.16
C ARG A 233 -11.67 -3.34 0.47
N GLY A 234 -12.99 -3.17 0.57
CA GLY A 234 -13.59 -2.01 1.23
C GLY A 234 -13.15 -1.85 2.67
N ARG A 235 -13.14 -2.94 3.45
CA ARG A 235 -12.65 -2.96 4.85
C ARG A 235 -11.16 -2.64 4.94
N VAL A 236 -10.33 -3.22 4.06
CA VAL A 236 -8.89 -2.91 3.98
C VAL A 236 -8.67 -1.41 3.75
N LEU A 237 -9.44 -0.80 2.84
CA LEU A 237 -9.31 0.64 2.56
C LEU A 237 -9.75 1.50 3.74
N VAL A 238 -10.76 1.09 4.51
CA VAL A 238 -11.09 1.78 5.78
C VAL A 238 -9.91 1.75 6.74
N VAL A 239 -9.27 0.59 6.93
CA VAL A 239 -8.10 0.43 7.79
C VAL A 239 -6.89 1.25 7.31
N LEU A 240 -6.59 1.21 6.01
CA LEU A 240 -5.48 1.98 5.45
C LEU A 240 -5.71 3.50 5.59
N ARG A 241 -6.95 3.96 5.45
CA ARG A 241 -7.31 5.38 5.61
C ARG A 241 -7.21 5.82 7.06
N SER A 242 -7.75 5.05 8.00
CA SER A 242 -7.67 5.39 9.43
C SER A 242 -6.24 5.36 9.97
N SER A 243 -5.37 4.54 9.38
CA SER A 243 -3.94 4.46 9.70
C SER A 243 -3.04 5.30 8.79
N VAL A 244 -3.56 6.23 7.99
CA VAL A 244 -2.73 7.01 7.02
C VAL A 244 -1.58 7.79 7.67
N ASN A 245 -1.68 8.15 8.95
CA ASN A 245 -0.57 8.81 9.65
C ASN A 245 0.65 7.89 9.83
N GLU A 246 0.46 6.57 9.73
CA GLU A 246 1.52 5.59 9.75
C GLU A 246 2.22 5.51 8.38
N GLY A 247 3.55 5.53 8.37
CA GLY A 247 4.32 5.46 7.11
C GLY A 247 4.08 4.18 6.30
N SER A 248 3.80 3.07 6.97
CA SER A 248 3.46 1.78 6.33
C SER A 248 2.16 1.86 5.55
N ALA A 249 1.08 2.41 6.13
CA ALA A 249 -0.20 2.58 5.45
C ALA A 249 -0.07 3.44 4.18
N ARG A 250 0.74 4.49 4.24
CA ARG A 250 1.00 5.39 3.10
C ARG A 250 1.75 4.70 1.98
N ARG A 251 2.82 3.98 2.33
CA ARG A 251 3.56 3.18 1.35
C ARG A 251 2.67 2.13 0.71
N THR A 252 1.85 1.44 1.50
CA THR A 252 0.90 0.45 0.99
C THR A 252 -0.10 1.09 0.02
N LEU A 253 -0.76 2.20 0.37
CA LEU A 253 -1.69 2.89 -0.54
C LEU A 253 -1.01 3.33 -1.84
N SER A 254 0.20 3.90 -1.74
CA SER A 254 0.98 4.33 -2.91
C SER A 254 1.33 3.14 -3.82
N VAL A 255 1.78 2.03 -3.25
CA VAL A 255 2.11 0.80 -4.01
C VAL A 255 0.86 0.21 -4.67
N LEU A 256 -0.26 0.13 -3.95
CA LEU A 256 -1.53 -0.38 -4.51
C LEU A 256 -1.97 0.44 -5.72
N ARG A 257 -1.86 1.78 -5.63
CA ARG A 257 -2.16 2.67 -6.76
C ARG A 257 -1.19 2.46 -7.92
N LYS A 258 0.13 2.50 -7.67
CA LYS A 258 1.16 2.35 -8.72
C LYS A 258 1.04 1.05 -9.48
N LYS A 259 0.66 -0.03 -8.80
CA LYS A 259 0.42 -1.33 -9.41
C LYS A 259 -0.95 -1.45 -10.12
N GLY A 260 -1.79 -0.43 -10.09
CA GLY A 260 -3.13 -0.47 -10.68
C GLY A 260 -4.06 -1.49 -10.01
N LEU A 261 -3.85 -1.77 -8.72
CA LEU A 261 -4.66 -2.74 -7.97
C LEU A 261 -5.97 -2.16 -7.43
N LEU A 262 -6.07 -0.83 -7.37
CA LEU A 262 -7.27 -0.10 -6.96
C LEU A 262 -8.20 0.12 -8.16
N THR A 263 -9.51 -0.04 -7.95
CA THR A 263 -10.52 0.34 -8.97
C THR A 263 -10.66 1.87 -9.05
N ALA A 264 -11.29 2.38 -10.12
CA ALA A 264 -11.56 3.81 -10.25
C ALA A 264 -12.41 4.35 -9.08
N ASP A 265 -13.39 3.57 -8.62
CA ASP A 265 -14.24 3.93 -7.48
C ASP A 265 -13.45 3.96 -6.18
N GLU A 266 -12.55 3.00 -5.96
CA GLU A 266 -11.67 2.97 -4.79
C GLU A 266 -10.68 4.12 -4.80
N VAL A 267 -10.11 4.47 -5.96
CA VAL A 267 -9.25 5.65 -6.10
C VAL A 267 -10.03 6.92 -5.74
N THR A 268 -11.25 7.04 -6.24
CA THR A 268 -12.13 8.16 -5.93
C THR A 268 -12.46 8.20 -4.43
N LEU A 269 -12.82 7.06 -3.84
CA LEU A 269 -13.13 6.91 -2.41
C LEU A 269 -11.97 7.28 -1.50
N VAL A 270 -10.74 6.91 -1.87
CA VAL A 270 -9.53 7.32 -1.15
C VAL A 270 -9.33 8.84 -1.30
N SER A 271 -9.36 9.37 -2.52
CA SER A 271 -9.11 10.81 -2.76
C SER A 271 -10.15 11.76 -2.14
N SER A 272 -11.40 11.32 -2.01
CA SER A 272 -12.53 12.12 -1.49
C SER A 272 -12.73 11.99 0.02
N SER A 273 -11.95 11.14 0.70
CA SER A 273 -12.11 10.92 2.14
C SER A 273 -11.70 12.16 2.95
N LEU A 274 -12.62 12.67 3.76
CA LEU A 274 -12.37 13.79 4.69
C LEU A 274 -11.21 13.51 5.67
N GLU A 275 -11.04 12.25 6.08
CA GLU A 275 -9.93 11.82 6.93
C GLU A 275 -8.58 12.08 6.25
N LEU A 276 -8.49 11.85 4.94
CA LEU A 276 -7.30 12.11 4.14
C LEU A 276 -7.09 13.59 3.84
N LEU A 277 -8.13 14.43 3.94
CA LEU A 277 -7.99 15.88 3.83
C LEU A 277 -7.47 16.52 5.12
N SER A 278 -7.55 15.80 6.25
CA SER A 278 -7.05 16.25 7.57
C SER A 278 -5.56 15.97 7.81
N ILE A 279 -4.91 15.18 6.94
CA ILE A 279 -3.47 14.92 7.03
C ILE A 279 -2.68 16.19 6.69
N SER A 280 -1.45 16.30 7.20
CA SER A 280 -0.60 17.44 6.86
C SER A 280 -0.26 17.45 5.37
N LEU A 281 0.02 18.64 4.83
CA LEU A 281 0.39 18.79 3.42
C LEU A 281 1.62 17.94 3.07
N SER A 282 2.63 17.93 3.95
CA SER A 282 3.84 17.12 3.81
C SER A 282 3.53 15.62 3.66
N VAL A 283 2.55 15.11 4.41
CA VAL A 283 2.11 13.71 4.36
C VAL A 283 1.33 13.43 3.08
N ALA A 284 0.43 14.33 2.67
CA ALA A 284 -0.32 14.18 1.41
C ALA A 284 0.62 14.09 0.21
N LEU A 285 1.64 14.95 0.16
CA LEU A 285 2.64 14.96 -0.92
C LEU A 285 3.55 13.72 -0.94
N GLU A 286 3.59 12.92 0.14
CA GLU A 286 4.32 11.63 0.16
C GLU A 286 3.52 10.47 -0.44
N LEU A 287 2.19 10.56 -0.50
CA LEU A 287 1.32 9.45 -0.92
C LEU A 287 1.39 9.12 -2.43
N ASP A 288 2.13 9.92 -3.20
CA ASP A 288 2.23 9.84 -4.67
C ASP A 288 0.84 9.72 -5.32
N TRP A 289 -0.04 10.64 -4.91
CA TRP A 289 -1.46 10.61 -5.24
C TRP A 289 -1.89 11.97 -5.82
N PRO A 290 -1.73 12.21 -7.15
CA PRO A 290 -1.97 13.51 -7.79
C PRO A 290 -3.26 14.24 -7.40
N GLU A 291 -4.41 13.57 -7.36
CA GLU A 291 -5.70 14.19 -7.06
C GLU A 291 -5.76 14.67 -5.60
N LEU A 292 -5.18 13.87 -4.69
CA LEU A 292 -5.07 14.22 -3.27
C LEU A 292 -4.04 15.34 -3.07
N HIS A 293 -2.93 15.32 -3.82
CA HIS A 293 -1.96 16.42 -3.82
C HIS A 293 -2.66 17.74 -4.18
N ARG A 294 -3.39 17.76 -5.29
CA ARG A 294 -4.08 18.97 -5.76
C ARG A 294 -5.14 19.43 -4.76
N ALA A 295 -5.99 18.51 -4.29
CA ALA A 295 -7.01 18.84 -3.30
C ALA A 295 -6.38 19.42 -2.01
N ARG A 296 -5.29 18.83 -1.50
CA ARG A 296 -4.64 19.29 -0.28
C ARG A 296 -3.84 20.57 -0.48
N ILE A 297 -3.16 20.75 -1.61
CA ILE A 297 -2.49 22.02 -1.96
C ILE A 297 -3.54 23.13 -2.01
N GLN A 298 -4.65 22.95 -2.74
CA GLN A 298 -5.71 23.96 -2.83
C GLN A 298 -6.32 24.29 -1.46
N ALA A 299 -6.60 23.27 -0.63
CA ALA A 299 -7.08 23.48 0.73
C ALA A 299 -6.07 24.28 1.57
N THR A 300 -4.79 23.92 1.51
CA THR A 300 -3.73 24.62 2.26
C THR A 300 -3.55 26.05 1.78
N LEU A 301 -3.60 26.32 0.46
CA LEU A 301 -3.55 27.68 -0.08
C LEU A 301 -4.74 28.53 0.37
N LYS A 302 -5.94 27.95 0.42
CA LYS A 302 -7.11 28.63 0.98
C LYS A 302 -6.93 28.97 2.46
N ASP A 303 -6.32 28.05 3.23
CA ASP A 303 -6.02 28.25 4.65
C ASP A 303 -4.94 29.31 4.86
N VAL A 304 -3.94 29.43 3.97
CA VAL A 304 -2.91 30.49 4.01
C VAL A 304 -3.55 31.88 4.07
N GLY A 305 -4.55 32.13 3.22
CA GLY A 305 -5.31 33.38 3.20
C GLY A 305 -6.45 33.45 4.21
N SER A 306 -6.56 32.50 5.14
CA SER A 306 -7.64 32.48 6.13
C SER A 306 -7.56 33.69 7.07
N TRP A 307 -8.72 34.22 7.43
CA TRP A 307 -8.86 35.21 8.49
C TRP A 307 -8.67 34.61 9.88
N TRP A 308 -8.81 33.27 10.00
CA TRP A 308 -8.48 32.54 11.21
C TRP A 308 -6.97 32.41 11.34
N ARG A 309 -6.41 33.12 12.34
CA ARG A 309 -4.95 33.21 12.55
C ARG A 309 -4.27 31.85 12.67
N LEU A 310 -4.91 30.88 13.35
CA LEU A 310 -4.33 29.54 13.55
C LEU A 310 -4.25 28.72 12.26
N ASP A 311 -5.26 28.82 11.39
CA ASP A 311 -5.28 28.10 10.12
C ASP A 311 -4.24 28.69 9.16
N SER A 312 -4.18 30.02 9.07
CA SER A 312 -3.18 30.74 8.26
C SER A 312 -1.75 30.46 8.75
N ALA A 313 -1.51 30.55 10.07
CA ALA A 313 -0.23 30.22 10.69
C ALA A 313 0.24 28.80 10.32
N ARG A 314 -0.64 27.82 10.56
CA ARG A 314 -0.34 26.40 10.31
C ARG A 314 -0.08 26.14 8.83
N ALA A 315 -0.88 26.70 7.93
CA ALA A 315 -0.74 26.49 6.50
C ALA A 315 0.55 27.08 5.93
N ILE A 316 0.94 28.28 6.39
CA ILE A 316 2.21 28.92 6.02
C ILE A 316 3.38 28.08 6.53
N ALA A 317 3.36 27.69 7.80
CA ALA A 317 4.39 26.84 8.39
C ALA A 317 4.51 25.48 7.68
N ASP A 318 3.39 24.85 7.32
CA ASP A 318 3.35 23.59 6.58
C ASP A 318 4.04 23.70 5.21
N ILE A 319 3.84 24.81 4.49
CA ILE A 319 4.48 25.06 3.18
C ILE A 319 5.96 25.39 3.35
N GLN A 320 6.33 26.24 4.31
CA GLN A 320 7.71 26.59 4.61
C GLN A 320 8.55 25.41 5.12
N ALA A 321 7.92 24.39 5.70
CA ALA A 321 8.61 23.18 6.15
C ALA A 321 8.85 22.15 5.02
N LEU A 322 8.39 22.39 3.79
CA LEU A 322 8.55 21.45 2.69
C LEU A 322 9.99 21.42 2.15
N SER A 323 10.43 20.23 1.73
CA SER A 323 11.65 20.08 0.95
C SER A 323 11.45 20.59 -0.48
N SER A 324 12.56 20.92 -1.17
CA SER A 324 12.54 21.33 -2.58
C SER A 324 11.86 20.29 -3.49
N GLU A 325 12.03 18.99 -3.22
CA GLU A 325 11.35 17.91 -3.94
C GLU A 325 9.82 17.98 -3.80
N LYS A 326 9.31 18.31 -2.60
CA LYS A 326 7.87 18.45 -2.37
C LYS A 326 7.32 19.75 -2.95
N ILE A 327 8.08 20.83 -2.89
CA ILE A 327 7.76 22.11 -3.52
C ILE A 327 7.59 21.95 -5.04
N ALA A 328 8.44 21.15 -5.69
CA ALA A 328 8.35 20.88 -7.13
C ALA A 328 7.02 20.20 -7.57
N LYS A 329 6.20 19.71 -6.63
CA LYS A 329 4.86 19.16 -6.92
C LYS A 329 3.80 20.25 -7.11
N PHE A 330 4.05 21.47 -6.67
CA PHE A 330 3.19 22.62 -6.94
C PHE A 330 3.30 23.01 -8.42
N THR A 331 2.17 23.36 -9.02
CA THR A 331 2.16 24.03 -10.33
C THR A 331 2.65 25.47 -10.19
N GLU A 332 3.11 26.06 -11.31
CA GLU A 332 3.46 27.48 -11.35
C GLU A 332 2.32 28.37 -10.83
N ARG A 333 1.07 28.06 -11.22
CA ARG A 333 -0.14 28.74 -10.73
C ARG A 333 -0.30 28.63 -9.21
N GLU A 334 -0.13 27.45 -8.63
CA GLU A 334 -0.28 27.25 -7.18
C GLU A 334 0.81 27.99 -6.39
N ARG A 335 2.04 28.05 -6.92
CA ARG A 335 3.13 28.83 -6.33
C ARG A 335 2.85 30.33 -6.39
N ALA A 336 2.32 30.84 -7.51
CA ALA A 336 1.87 32.22 -7.62
C ALA A 336 0.72 32.55 -6.64
N HIS A 337 -0.27 31.66 -6.54
CA HIS A 337 -1.41 31.82 -5.63
C HIS A 337 -0.99 31.86 -4.16
N PHE A 338 0.07 31.15 -3.76
CA PHE A 338 0.59 31.23 -2.39
C PHE A 338 0.94 32.66 -1.98
N ILE A 339 1.60 33.42 -2.85
CA ILE A 339 1.99 34.81 -2.57
C ILE A 339 0.75 35.70 -2.40
N LEU A 340 -0.24 35.50 -3.27
CA LEU A 340 -1.51 36.21 -3.23
C LEU A 340 -2.27 35.93 -1.92
N GLU A 341 -2.46 34.66 -1.57
CA GLU A 341 -3.16 34.26 -0.35
C GLU A 341 -2.37 34.66 0.92
N ALA A 342 -1.03 34.59 0.91
CA ALA A 342 -0.20 35.02 2.03
C ALA A 342 -0.36 36.52 2.32
N GLY A 343 -0.58 37.34 1.29
CA GLY A 343 -0.92 38.75 1.46
C GLY A 343 -2.24 38.98 2.20
N ARG A 344 -3.21 38.06 2.09
CA ARG A 344 -4.51 38.12 2.77
C ARG A 344 -4.48 37.56 4.19
N GLY A 345 -3.53 36.66 4.49
CA GLY A 345 -3.43 35.96 5.77
C GLY A 345 -3.37 36.90 6.97
N ALA A 346 -4.08 36.55 8.04
CA ALA A 346 -4.17 37.36 9.26
C ALA A 346 -3.20 36.93 10.38
N SER A 347 -2.32 35.95 10.13
CA SER A 347 -1.42 35.37 11.14
C SER A 347 -0.13 36.17 11.35
N ILE A 348 0.63 35.80 12.38
CA ILE A 348 1.95 36.38 12.65
C ILE A 348 2.93 35.95 11.55
N GLU A 349 2.88 34.70 11.12
CA GLU A 349 3.69 34.12 10.05
C GLU A 349 3.42 34.84 8.72
N ALA A 350 2.16 35.19 8.42
CA ALA A 350 1.84 36.05 7.29
C ALA A 350 2.48 37.45 7.42
N SER A 351 2.47 38.01 8.64
CA SER A 351 3.13 39.29 8.94
C SER A 351 4.66 39.21 8.87
N GLU A 352 5.24 38.05 9.21
CA GLU A 352 6.66 37.76 9.09
C GLU A 352 7.05 37.67 7.61
N LEU A 353 6.27 36.98 6.76
CA LEU A 353 6.48 36.99 5.31
C LEU A 353 6.45 38.41 4.73
N VAL A 354 5.53 39.25 5.21
CA VAL A 354 5.42 40.67 4.82
C VAL A 354 6.67 41.49 5.19
N SER A 355 7.36 41.14 6.28
CA SER A 355 8.53 41.88 6.77
C SER A 355 9.87 41.30 6.33
N GLN A 356 9.96 39.98 6.17
CA GLN A 356 11.20 39.24 5.89
C GLN A 356 11.26 38.69 4.46
N GLY A 357 10.14 38.72 3.71
CA GLY A 357 10.04 38.14 2.38
C GLY A 357 9.83 36.62 2.41
N LEU A 358 9.94 35.98 1.24
CA LEU A 358 9.62 34.56 1.06
C LEU A 358 10.72 33.58 1.53
N GLY A 359 11.88 34.08 1.94
CA GLY A 359 12.98 33.26 2.49
C GLY A 359 13.42 32.15 1.54
N ILE A 360 13.13 30.90 1.90
CA ILE A 360 13.46 29.71 1.10
C ILE A 360 12.54 29.52 -0.13
N LEU A 361 11.38 30.17 -0.17
CA LEU A 361 10.38 30.08 -1.23
C LEU A 361 10.57 31.18 -2.30
N LYS A 362 11.79 31.71 -2.45
CA LYS A 362 12.09 32.78 -3.42
C LYS A 362 11.83 32.38 -4.87
N ASP A 363 11.91 31.09 -5.17
CA ASP A 363 11.58 30.52 -6.49
C ASP A 363 10.10 30.71 -6.86
N PHE A 364 9.20 30.90 -5.88
CA PHE A 364 7.79 31.19 -6.16
C PHE A 364 7.61 32.55 -6.85
N LEU A 365 8.58 33.47 -6.74
CA LEU A 365 8.51 34.80 -7.35
C LEU A 365 8.64 34.74 -8.88
N GLU A 366 9.43 33.80 -9.41
CA GLU A 366 9.55 33.61 -10.86
C GLU A 366 8.24 33.12 -11.47
N ASP A 367 7.56 32.20 -10.79
CA ASP A 367 6.26 31.72 -11.24
C ASP A 367 5.15 32.73 -11.04
N PHE A 368 5.24 33.55 -10.00
CA PHE A 368 4.34 34.68 -9.81
C PHE A 368 4.47 35.70 -10.94
N GLU A 369 5.69 36.05 -11.34
CA GLU A 369 5.96 36.92 -12.49
C GLU A 369 5.32 36.38 -13.78
N LYS A 370 5.56 35.11 -14.09
CA LYS A 370 4.93 34.44 -15.25
C LYS A 370 3.40 34.50 -15.15
N HIS A 371 2.84 34.24 -13.97
CA HIS A 371 1.40 34.19 -13.77
C HIS A 371 0.71 35.54 -13.92
N ILE A 372 1.36 36.62 -13.44
CA ILE A 372 0.94 38.01 -13.67
C ILE A 372 0.80 38.29 -15.17
N ILE A 373 1.79 37.88 -15.95
CA ILE A 373 1.84 38.13 -17.40
C ILE A 373 0.83 37.24 -18.14
N SER A 374 0.79 35.94 -17.81
CA SER A 374 0.00 34.96 -18.56
C SER A 374 -1.49 34.99 -18.20
N SER A 375 -1.84 35.43 -17.00
CA SER A 375 -3.19 35.29 -16.45
C SER A 375 -3.57 36.46 -15.51
N PRO A 376 -3.54 37.71 -15.99
CA PRO A 376 -3.79 38.89 -15.17
C PRO A 376 -5.18 38.90 -14.52
N VAL A 377 -6.18 38.33 -15.20
CA VAL A 377 -7.56 38.21 -14.70
C VAL A 377 -7.61 37.33 -13.46
N ASP A 378 -6.92 36.19 -13.49
CA ASP A 378 -6.89 35.25 -12.38
C ASP A 378 -6.24 35.92 -11.17
N VAL A 379 -5.10 36.60 -11.37
CA VAL A 379 -4.39 37.32 -10.32
C VAL A 379 -5.25 38.42 -9.68
N LEU A 380 -5.93 39.25 -10.48
CA LEU A 380 -6.80 40.31 -9.99
C LEU A 380 -8.06 39.78 -9.30
N SER A 381 -8.54 38.58 -9.69
CA SER A 381 -9.72 37.96 -9.10
C SER A 381 -9.50 37.45 -7.68
N VAL A 382 -8.25 37.12 -7.32
CA VAL A 382 -7.90 36.79 -5.94
C VAL A 382 -7.99 38.09 -5.15
N GLN A 383 -9.06 38.27 -4.37
CA GLN A 383 -9.28 39.47 -3.55
C GLN A 383 -8.21 39.58 -2.44
N THR A 384 -7.05 40.14 -2.79
CA THR A 384 -5.87 40.19 -1.93
C THR A 384 -5.63 41.58 -1.35
N ASN A 385 -4.99 41.60 -0.18
CA ASN A 385 -4.39 42.82 0.35
C ASN A 385 -3.08 43.11 -0.41
N TRP A 386 -3.20 43.86 -1.52
CA TRP A 386 -2.09 44.23 -2.39
C TRP A 386 -0.96 44.97 -1.67
N ALA A 387 -1.25 45.72 -0.60
CA ALA A 387 -0.23 46.37 0.20
C ALA A 387 0.69 45.35 0.90
N SER A 388 0.13 44.23 1.37
CA SER A 388 0.93 43.11 1.90
C SER A 388 1.75 42.42 0.82
N VAL A 389 1.17 42.14 -0.35
CA VAL A 389 1.88 41.52 -1.48
C VAL A 389 3.09 42.37 -1.88
N VAL A 390 2.89 43.68 -2.09
CA VAL A 390 3.99 44.60 -2.46
C VAL A 390 5.07 44.65 -1.38
N LYS A 391 4.71 44.62 -0.09
CA LYS A 391 5.69 44.50 1.00
C LYS A 391 6.48 43.19 0.94
N ILE A 392 5.83 42.05 0.66
CA ILE A 392 6.50 40.75 0.46
C ILE A 392 7.51 40.84 -0.70
N LEU A 393 7.14 41.47 -1.82
CA LEU A 393 8.01 41.63 -2.99
C LEU A 393 9.25 42.47 -2.66
N PHE A 394 9.07 43.62 -1.99
CA PHE A 394 10.19 44.45 -1.53
C PHE A 394 11.08 43.71 -0.54
N ALA A 395 10.51 43.04 0.47
CA ALA A 395 11.26 42.31 1.47
C ALA A 395 12.02 41.11 0.86
N SER A 396 11.50 40.53 -0.23
CA SER A 396 12.17 39.46 -0.98
C SER A 396 13.25 39.95 -1.94
N GLY A 397 13.45 41.27 -2.08
CA GLY A 397 14.43 41.87 -2.99
C GLY A 397 14.02 41.82 -4.46
N ARG A 398 12.71 41.81 -4.76
CA ARG A 398 12.15 41.82 -6.12
C ARG A 398 11.28 43.05 -6.39
N PRO A 399 11.84 44.28 -6.33
CA PRO A 399 11.09 45.51 -6.65
C PRO A 399 10.65 45.55 -8.12
N ASP A 400 11.35 44.87 -9.02
CA ASP A 400 10.99 44.69 -10.43
C ASP A 400 9.60 44.06 -10.61
N LEU A 401 9.20 43.15 -9.71
CA LEU A 401 7.86 42.55 -9.76
C LEU A 401 6.75 43.52 -9.34
N VAL A 402 7.09 44.58 -8.59
CA VAL A 402 6.13 45.65 -8.28
C VAL A 402 5.78 46.43 -9.55
N HIS A 403 6.72 46.63 -10.46
CA HIS A 403 6.43 47.19 -11.79
C HIS A 403 5.49 46.28 -12.59
N ALA A 404 5.73 44.97 -12.57
CA ALA A 404 4.84 44.01 -13.24
C ALA A 404 3.41 44.07 -12.65
N CYS A 405 3.28 44.20 -11.33
CA CYS A 405 1.99 44.42 -10.67
C CYS A 405 1.33 45.74 -11.12
N LEU A 406 2.06 46.85 -11.25
CA LEU A 406 1.52 48.12 -11.79
C LEU A 406 0.87 47.92 -13.15
N GLY A 407 1.49 47.12 -14.02
CA GLY A 407 0.92 46.73 -15.31
C GLY A 407 -0.41 45.97 -15.22
N LEU A 408 -0.68 45.25 -14.13
CA LEU A 408 -1.99 44.59 -13.93
C LEU A 408 -3.12 45.60 -13.78
N TRP A 409 -2.90 46.71 -13.07
CA TRP A 409 -3.93 47.74 -12.89
C TRP A 409 -4.17 48.59 -14.16
N GLU A 410 -3.23 48.54 -15.12
CA GLU A 410 -3.40 49.10 -16.46
C GLU A 410 -4.09 48.12 -17.42
N HIS A 411 -4.16 46.83 -17.06
CA HIS A 411 -4.79 45.83 -17.91
C HIS A 411 -6.29 46.12 -18.08
N PRO A 412 -6.87 46.00 -19.30
CA PRO A 412 -8.28 46.33 -19.54
C PRO A 412 -9.27 45.60 -18.63
N VAL A 413 -8.90 44.41 -18.17
CA VAL A 413 -9.73 43.57 -17.29
C VAL A 413 -9.71 44.04 -15.82
N ALA A 414 -8.78 44.91 -15.43
CA ALA A 414 -8.80 45.52 -14.11
C ALA A 414 -10.01 46.45 -13.91
N GLY A 415 -10.68 46.88 -15.00
CA GLY A 415 -11.89 47.70 -14.93
C GLY A 415 -11.67 48.96 -14.09
N ASP A 416 -12.48 49.14 -13.06
CA ASP A 416 -12.43 50.29 -12.14
C ASP A 416 -11.52 50.08 -10.92
N LEU A 417 -10.66 49.04 -10.92
CA LEU A 417 -9.73 48.83 -9.81
C LEU A 417 -8.76 50.01 -9.69
N VAL A 418 -8.96 50.81 -8.65
CA VAL A 418 -8.05 51.89 -8.26
C VAL A 418 -6.86 51.28 -7.54
N LEU A 419 -5.64 51.71 -7.91
CA LEU A 419 -4.43 51.39 -7.15
C LEU A 419 -4.65 51.76 -5.68
N PRO A 420 -4.60 50.80 -4.73
CA PRO A 420 -4.87 51.12 -3.34
C PRO A 420 -3.89 52.18 -2.81
N LYS A 421 -4.39 53.19 -2.10
CA LYS A 421 -3.55 54.28 -1.54
C LYS A 421 -2.37 53.75 -0.72
N ASP A 422 -2.60 52.66 0.03
CA ASP A 422 -1.55 52.03 0.82
C ASP A 422 -0.43 51.44 -0.04
N VAL A 423 -0.75 50.88 -1.21
CA VAL A 423 0.25 50.40 -2.18
C VAL A 423 1.08 51.57 -2.69
N PHE A 424 0.43 52.67 -3.07
CA PHE A 424 1.11 53.88 -3.53
C PHE A 424 2.08 54.42 -2.47
N ASN A 425 1.63 54.56 -1.22
CA ASN A 425 2.48 55.04 -0.12
C ASN A 425 3.70 54.13 0.13
N ILE A 426 3.54 52.81 -0.04
CA ILE A 426 4.65 51.87 0.08
C ILE A 426 5.66 52.07 -1.06
N ILE A 427 5.19 52.25 -2.29
CA ILE A 427 6.04 52.51 -3.46
C ILE A 427 6.76 53.86 -3.29
N GLU A 428 6.07 54.90 -2.84
CA GLU A 428 6.66 56.21 -2.56
C GLU A 428 7.78 56.10 -1.51
N THR A 429 7.58 55.30 -0.47
CA THR A 429 8.57 55.18 0.63
C THR A 429 9.73 54.23 0.29
N LYS A 430 9.49 53.15 -0.45
CA LYS A 430 10.44 52.04 -0.64
C LYS A 430 10.89 51.79 -2.08
N GLY A 431 10.17 52.32 -3.07
CA GLY A 431 10.49 52.20 -4.48
C GLY A 431 11.72 53.02 -4.87
N ASP A 432 12.37 52.62 -5.96
CA ASP A 432 13.34 53.48 -6.62
C ASP A 432 12.64 54.61 -7.40
N SER A 433 13.41 55.55 -7.95
CA SER A 433 12.84 56.68 -8.71
C SER A 433 11.97 56.22 -9.88
N THR A 434 12.34 55.10 -10.53
CA THR A 434 11.60 54.53 -11.67
C THR A 434 10.22 54.02 -11.24
N LEU A 435 10.14 53.28 -10.12
CA LEU A 435 8.89 52.80 -9.54
C LEU A 435 8.00 53.95 -9.07
N GLN A 436 8.60 54.95 -8.43
CA GLN A 436 7.89 56.15 -7.96
C GLN A 436 7.26 56.93 -9.12
N GLU A 437 8.03 57.18 -10.19
CA GLU A 437 7.56 57.84 -11.40
C GLU A 437 6.44 57.04 -12.06
N ALA A 438 6.60 55.73 -12.22
CA ALA A 438 5.58 54.87 -12.81
C ALA A 438 4.26 54.86 -12.02
N ALA A 439 4.32 54.80 -10.69
CA ALA A 439 3.13 54.86 -9.84
C ALA A 439 2.42 56.22 -9.93
N LEU A 440 3.19 57.31 -10.01
CA LEU A 440 2.66 58.67 -10.10
C LEU A 440 2.02 58.95 -11.47
N ASP A 441 2.62 58.43 -12.54
CA ASP A 441 2.07 58.49 -13.89
C ASP A 441 0.81 57.63 -14.05
N PHE A 442 0.74 56.47 -13.39
CA PHE A 442 -0.49 55.68 -13.31
C PHE A 442 -1.62 56.47 -12.64
N GLN A 443 -1.35 57.13 -11.51
CA GLN A 443 -2.34 57.93 -10.78
C GLN A 443 -2.85 59.11 -11.61
N LYS A 444 -1.95 59.83 -12.31
CA LYS A 444 -2.31 60.93 -13.20
C LYS A 444 -3.25 60.49 -14.33
N ARG A 445 -2.91 59.40 -15.01
CA ARG A 445 -3.72 58.87 -16.13
C ARG A 445 -5.16 58.55 -15.68
N ARG A 446 -5.33 57.88 -14.55
CA ARG A 446 -6.67 57.58 -14.00
C ARG A 446 -7.45 58.82 -13.59
N THR A 447 -6.80 59.84 -13.02
CA THR A 447 -7.48 61.10 -12.70
C THR A 447 -7.98 61.82 -13.95
N GLN A 448 -7.24 61.74 -15.06
CA GLN A 448 -7.65 62.34 -16.34
C GLN A 448 -8.84 61.60 -16.97
N ASP A 449 -8.83 60.27 -16.97
CA ASP A 449 -9.94 59.47 -17.51
C ASP A 449 -11.25 59.69 -16.72
N SER A 450 -11.17 59.87 -15.39
CA SER A 450 -12.35 60.16 -14.56
C SER A 450 -12.99 61.54 -14.80
N THR A 451 -12.23 62.47 -15.39
CA THR A 451 -12.71 63.82 -15.74
C THR A 451 -13.26 63.93 -17.15
N SER A 452 -13.03 62.95 -18.02
CA SER A 452 -13.55 62.94 -19.40
C SER A 452 -14.93 62.31 -19.57
N ASP A 453 -15.42 61.56 -18.57
CA ASP A 453 -16.74 60.90 -18.57
C ASP A 453 -17.83 61.67 -17.79
N ASN A 454 -17.51 62.86 -17.27
CA ASN A 454 -18.48 63.84 -16.73
C ASN A 454 -18.58 65.05 -17.67
#